data_AF-A0A1C3PAP8-F1
#
_entry.id   AF-A0A1C3PAP8-F1
#
_cell.length_a   1.000
_cell.length_b   1.000
_cell.length_c   1.000
_cell.angle_alpha   90.00
_cell.angle_beta   90.00
_cell.angle_gamma   90.00
#
_symmetry.space_group_name_H-M   'P 1'
#
loop_
_entity.id
_entity.type
_entity.pdbx_description
1 polymer ?
#
loop_
_entity_poly.entity_id
_entity_poly.type
_entity_poly.pdbx_seq_one_letter_code
_entity_poly.pdbx_strand_id
1 'polypeptide(L)'
;MSRQSLSKAHQKITELSWEPTFATPAKRFGTDYTFDKSPKKDPLKQILRSYFPMEEEKDNRVFGAMDGAIRGNMFRQVQERWMEWQKLFLSIIPFPEISAARAMPMAIDAVPNPQVHNGLAVQMIDEVRHSTIQMNLKRLYMNHYIDPAGFNNTEKAFANSYCGTIGRQFGEGFITGDAITAANVYLTLVAETAFTNTLFVAMPSEAAANGDYLLPTVFHSVQSDESRHISNGYSILLMALADERNRQLLERDLRYAWWNNHCVVDAAIGTFIEYGSKDRRKDRDSYAEMWRRWIYDDYYRSYLIPLEKYGLVIPHDLVEQAWDRIYNKHYVHRVAQFFATGWPVNYWRIDAMTDTDFEWFEHKYPGWYDQFGKWWEEYNRLAYPGRNKPIAFEEVGYEYPHRCWTCMVPALIREDMVVEKVDGQWRTYCSETCHWTDAVAFRPEYEGRETPNMGRFTGKREWETLYHGWDLADVISDLGYVRDDGKTLIPQPHLDLSDPKKLWTLADVRGIEFGSPNVSLNEMTDAERETWAAAYRANPNRSTAEV
;
A
#
# COMPACT_ATOMS: atom_id res chain seq x y z
N MET A 1 4.17 -46.25 -0.51
CA MET A 1 5.49 -45.75 -1.00
C MET A 1 6.22 -45.11 0.17
N SER A 2 7.43 -45.58 0.51
CA SER A 2 8.18 -45.11 1.69
C SER A 2 8.45 -43.61 1.61
N ARG A 3 8.40 -42.93 2.76
CA ARG A 3 8.80 -41.52 2.93
C ARG A 3 10.28 -41.38 2.55
N GLN A 4 10.58 -41.07 1.29
CA GLN A 4 11.90 -40.57 0.92
C GLN A 4 12.18 -39.32 1.77
N SER A 5 13.39 -39.23 2.33
CA SER A 5 13.81 -38.07 3.12
C SER A 5 13.66 -36.78 2.29
N LEU A 6 12.98 -35.76 2.83
CA LEU A 6 12.82 -34.44 2.19
C LEU A 6 14.17 -33.87 1.75
N SER A 7 15.22 -34.06 2.57
CA SER A 7 16.58 -33.64 2.23
C SER A 7 17.16 -34.38 1.02
N LYS A 8 16.87 -35.67 0.87
CA LYS A 8 17.31 -36.44 -0.32
C LYS A 8 16.56 -36.01 -1.57
N ALA A 9 15.25 -35.74 -1.47
CA ALA A 9 14.47 -35.21 -2.57
C ALA A 9 14.94 -33.81 -2.98
N HIS A 10 15.22 -32.93 -2.01
CA HIS A 10 15.74 -31.59 -2.27
C HIS A 10 17.12 -31.62 -2.97
N GLN A 11 18.02 -32.54 -2.57
CA GLN A 11 19.31 -32.73 -3.25
C GLN A 11 19.17 -33.09 -4.73
N LYS A 12 18.03 -33.68 -5.14
CA LYS A 12 17.79 -33.98 -6.57
C LYS A 12 17.52 -32.74 -7.41
N ILE A 13 17.10 -31.61 -6.83
CA ILE A 13 16.83 -30.37 -7.58
C ILE A 13 18.09 -29.90 -8.30
N THR A 14 19.26 -29.99 -7.64
CA THR A 14 20.54 -29.62 -8.28
C THR A 14 20.93 -30.55 -9.43
N GLU A 15 20.44 -31.80 -9.46
CA GLU A 15 20.68 -32.74 -10.57
C GLU A 15 19.82 -32.41 -11.81
N LEU A 16 18.77 -31.58 -11.66
CA LEU A 16 17.91 -31.16 -12.76
C LEU A 16 18.40 -29.89 -13.49
N SER A 17 19.45 -29.25 -12.97
CA SER A 17 20.05 -28.07 -13.58
C SER A 17 21.22 -28.48 -14.47
N TRP A 18 21.34 -27.86 -15.65
CA TRP A 18 22.46 -28.04 -16.56
C TRP A 18 22.79 -26.72 -17.26
N GLU A 19 24.05 -26.55 -17.64
CA GLU A 19 24.49 -25.46 -18.50
C GLU A 19 24.30 -25.87 -19.97
N PRO A 20 23.48 -25.16 -20.77
CA PRO A 20 23.29 -25.49 -22.17
C PRO A 20 24.59 -25.36 -22.97
N THR A 21 24.93 -26.39 -23.76
CA THR A 21 26.12 -26.39 -24.64
C THR A 21 25.81 -26.05 -26.10
N PHE A 22 24.52 -25.99 -26.45
CA PHE A 22 24.04 -25.84 -27.83
C PHE A 22 23.34 -24.49 -28.09
N ALA A 23 23.15 -23.67 -27.06
CA ALA A 23 22.55 -22.35 -27.17
C ALA A 23 22.99 -21.46 -25.99
N THR A 24 23.06 -20.16 -26.21
CA THR A 24 23.20 -19.18 -25.12
C THR A 24 21.85 -19.03 -24.41
N PRO A 25 21.77 -19.18 -23.08
CA PRO A 25 20.54 -18.91 -22.34
C PRO A 25 20.03 -17.49 -22.61
N ALA A 26 18.73 -17.34 -22.86
CA ALA A 26 18.12 -16.03 -23.07
C ALA A 26 18.02 -15.29 -21.73
N LYS A 27 18.67 -14.12 -21.63
CA LYS A 27 18.46 -13.19 -20.51
C LYS A 27 17.20 -12.38 -20.76
N ARG A 28 16.16 -12.58 -19.95
CA ARG A 28 14.85 -11.94 -20.12
C ARG A 28 14.70 -10.72 -19.24
N PHE A 29 15.29 -10.76 -18.05
CA PHE A 29 15.24 -9.69 -17.07
C PHE A 29 16.64 -9.20 -16.74
N GLY A 30 16.76 -7.89 -16.64
CA GLY A 30 18.01 -7.20 -16.34
C GLY A 30 18.30 -7.17 -14.84
N THR A 31 19.58 -7.28 -14.48
CA THR A 31 20.05 -6.94 -13.14
C THR A 31 21.49 -6.41 -13.20
N ASP A 32 21.75 -5.41 -12.36
CA ASP A 32 23.00 -4.72 -12.07
C ASP A 32 23.79 -5.41 -10.94
N TYR A 33 23.16 -6.39 -10.27
CA TYR A 33 23.78 -7.24 -9.25
C TYR A 33 24.68 -8.30 -9.87
N THR A 34 25.71 -8.70 -9.12
CA THR A 34 26.64 -9.78 -9.50
C THR A 34 26.62 -10.91 -8.48
N PHE A 35 26.60 -12.16 -8.93
CA PHE A 35 26.48 -13.34 -8.06
C PHE A 35 27.68 -14.31 -8.18
N ASP A 36 28.83 -13.84 -8.66
CA ASP A 36 30.01 -14.68 -8.92
C ASP A 36 30.56 -15.38 -7.67
N LYS A 37 30.42 -14.73 -6.50
CA LYS A 37 30.92 -15.21 -5.21
C LYS A 37 29.83 -15.91 -4.36
N SER A 38 28.62 -16.06 -4.89
CA SER A 38 27.47 -16.49 -4.09
C SER A 38 27.56 -17.97 -3.69
N PRO A 39 27.17 -18.32 -2.46
CA PRO A 39 27.08 -19.71 -2.03
C PRO A 39 25.97 -20.43 -2.81
N LYS A 40 26.26 -21.66 -3.24
CA LYS A 40 25.34 -22.50 -4.04
C LYS A 40 24.38 -23.36 -3.22
N LYS A 41 24.19 -23.06 -1.93
CA LYS A 41 23.34 -23.84 -1.02
C LYS A 41 22.12 -23.03 -0.61
N ASP A 42 20.94 -23.61 -0.77
CA ASP A 42 19.69 -23.12 -0.17
C ASP A 42 19.64 -23.50 1.34
N PRO A 43 19.46 -22.52 2.24
CA PRO A 43 19.37 -22.78 3.68
C PRO A 43 18.11 -23.55 4.11
N LEU A 44 17.01 -23.58 3.34
CA LEU A 44 15.69 -23.96 3.87
C LEU A 44 15.00 -25.17 3.22
N LYS A 45 15.49 -25.64 2.08
CA LYS A 45 15.17 -26.95 1.49
C LYS A 45 13.67 -27.20 1.23
N GLN A 46 13.02 -26.31 0.48
CA GLN A 46 11.61 -26.46 0.11
C GLN A 46 11.42 -27.50 -1.01
N ILE A 47 10.36 -28.31 -0.96
CA ILE A 47 10.00 -29.23 -2.06
C ILE A 47 8.49 -29.21 -2.35
N LEU A 48 8.11 -29.27 -3.64
CA LEU A 48 6.71 -29.21 -4.09
C LEU A 48 5.82 -30.35 -3.58
N ARG A 49 6.38 -31.53 -3.29
CA ARG A 49 5.57 -32.69 -2.87
C ARG A 49 4.86 -32.47 -1.53
N SER A 50 5.47 -31.72 -0.62
CA SER A 50 4.84 -31.38 0.68
C SER A 50 3.94 -30.15 0.59
N TYR A 51 4.03 -29.39 -0.49
CA TYR A 51 3.32 -28.12 -0.66
C TYR A 51 1.82 -28.32 -0.87
N PHE A 52 1.42 -29.04 -1.92
CA PHE A 52 -0.01 -29.14 -2.30
C PHE A 52 -0.93 -29.68 -1.18
N PRO A 53 -0.58 -30.76 -0.45
CA PRO A 53 -1.44 -31.23 0.63
C PRO A 53 -1.55 -30.24 1.80
N MET A 54 -0.52 -29.41 2.01
CA MET A 54 -0.52 -28.38 3.05
C MET A 54 -1.45 -27.23 2.66
N GLU A 55 -1.38 -26.75 1.41
CA GLU A 55 -2.25 -25.69 0.92
C GLU A 55 -3.71 -26.15 0.78
N GLU A 56 -3.94 -27.39 0.34
CA GLU A 56 -5.29 -27.98 0.27
C GLU A 56 -5.99 -27.99 1.64
N GLU A 57 -5.29 -28.37 2.71
CA GLU A 57 -5.84 -28.35 4.07
C GLU A 57 -6.21 -26.93 4.52
N LYS A 58 -5.38 -25.92 4.19
CA LYS A 58 -5.66 -24.52 4.51
C LYS A 58 -6.90 -24.03 3.78
N ASP A 59 -6.98 -24.29 2.48
CA ASP A 59 -8.10 -23.86 1.65
C ASP A 59 -9.41 -24.51 2.09
N ASN A 60 -9.41 -25.80 2.41
CA ASN A 60 -10.58 -26.49 2.94
C ASN A 60 -11.13 -25.82 4.22
N ARG A 61 -10.24 -25.34 5.10
CA ARG A 61 -10.64 -24.61 6.31
C ARG A 61 -11.19 -23.23 6.01
N VAL A 62 -10.56 -22.48 5.10
CA VAL A 62 -11.02 -21.15 4.71
C VAL A 62 -12.39 -21.23 4.04
N PHE A 63 -12.58 -22.11 3.06
CA PHE A 63 -13.86 -22.27 2.39
C PHE A 63 -14.95 -22.81 3.32
N GLY A 64 -14.60 -23.72 4.24
CA GLY A 64 -15.53 -24.17 5.29
C GLY A 64 -15.99 -23.04 6.21
N ALA A 65 -15.10 -22.10 6.56
CA ALA A 65 -15.44 -20.92 7.34
C ALA A 65 -16.32 -19.94 6.56
N MET A 66 -16.05 -19.74 5.27
CA MET A 66 -16.89 -18.94 4.37
C MET A 66 -18.33 -19.47 4.33
N ASP A 67 -18.51 -20.77 4.13
CA ASP A 67 -19.83 -21.42 4.16
C ASP A 67 -20.51 -21.26 5.52
N GLY A 68 -19.74 -21.35 6.61
CA GLY A 68 -20.20 -21.08 7.96
C GLY A 68 -20.74 -19.67 8.14
N ALA A 69 -20.01 -18.66 7.66
CA ALA A 69 -20.40 -17.25 7.76
C ALA A 69 -21.67 -16.92 6.97
N ILE A 70 -21.86 -17.54 5.80
CA ILE A 70 -23.08 -17.43 5.02
C ILE A 70 -24.27 -17.99 5.80
N ARG A 71 -24.15 -19.22 6.35
CA ARG A 71 -25.22 -19.83 7.15
C ARG A 71 -25.54 -19.04 8.42
N GLY A 72 -24.51 -18.48 9.05
CA GLY A 72 -24.62 -17.66 10.26
C GLY A 72 -25.10 -16.22 10.01
N ASN A 73 -25.26 -15.80 8.75
CA ASN A 73 -25.62 -14.44 8.36
C ASN A 73 -24.73 -13.36 9.01
N MET A 74 -23.42 -13.66 9.11
CA MET A 74 -22.46 -12.83 9.85
C MET A 74 -22.25 -11.44 9.22
N PHE A 75 -22.54 -11.30 7.92
CA PHE A 75 -22.44 -10.05 7.16
C PHE A 75 -23.43 -8.97 7.58
N ARG A 76 -24.49 -9.30 8.32
CA ARG A 76 -25.40 -8.30 8.92
C ARG A 76 -24.93 -7.81 10.30
N GLN A 77 -23.94 -8.48 10.87
CA GLN A 77 -23.42 -8.18 12.21
C GLN A 77 -22.08 -7.43 12.14
N VAL A 78 -21.40 -7.47 10.99
CA VAL A 78 -20.17 -6.71 10.77
C VAL A 78 -20.44 -5.22 10.83
N GLN A 79 -19.52 -4.49 11.45
CA GLN A 79 -19.63 -3.06 11.57
C GLN A 79 -19.46 -2.38 10.19
N GLU A 80 -20.38 -1.48 9.85
CA GLU A 80 -20.45 -0.88 8.52
C GLU A 80 -19.25 0.01 8.13
N ARG A 81 -18.72 0.80 9.07
CA ARG A 81 -17.52 1.65 8.87
C ARG A 81 -16.34 0.77 8.49
N TRP A 82 -16.13 -0.34 9.19
CA TRP A 82 -15.09 -1.33 8.88
C TRP A 82 -15.25 -1.87 7.46
N MET A 83 -16.48 -2.23 7.10
CA MET A 83 -16.76 -2.87 5.81
C MET A 83 -16.64 -1.92 4.62
N GLU A 84 -16.96 -0.64 4.79
CA GLU A 84 -16.69 0.37 3.75
C GLU A 84 -15.20 0.53 3.47
N TRP A 85 -14.34 0.52 4.49
CA TRP A 85 -12.89 0.53 4.27
C TRP A 85 -12.37 -0.76 3.62
N GLN A 86 -13.05 -1.89 3.80
CA GLN A 86 -12.71 -3.13 3.08
C GLN A 86 -12.94 -3.03 1.57
N LYS A 87 -13.81 -2.13 1.09
CA LYS A 87 -13.96 -1.87 -0.35
C LYS A 87 -12.66 -1.34 -0.94
N LEU A 88 -12.01 -0.40 -0.26
CA LEU A 88 -10.70 0.13 -0.67
C LEU A 88 -9.60 -0.92 -0.46
N PHE A 89 -9.50 -1.52 0.73
CA PHE A 89 -8.47 -2.50 1.03
C PHE A 89 -8.46 -3.69 0.06
N LEU A 90 -9.60 -4.37 -0.11
CA LEU A 90 -9.72 -5.56 -0.97
C LEU A 90 -9.76 -5.23 -2.48
N SER A 91 -9.84 -3.96 -2.85
CA SER A 91 -9.60 -3.54 -4.23
C SER A 91 -8.10 -3.40 -4.53
N ILE A 92 -7.28 -3.07 -3.52
CA ILE A 92 -5.84 -2.88 -3.69
C ILE A 92 -5.14 -4.22 -3.56
N ILE A 93 -5.29 -4.91 -2.43
CA ILE A 93 -4.38 -5.97 -2.01
C ILE A 93 -4.21 -7.13 -3.02
N PRO A 94 -5.24 -7.58 -3.78
CA PRO A 94 -5.02 -8.65 -4.77
C PRO A 94 -4.05 -8.30 -5.90
N PHE A 95 -3.82 -7.01 -6.17
CA PHE A 95 -2.91 -6.54 -7.21
C PHE A 95 -1.42 -6.67 -6.81
N PRO A 96 -0.98 -6.21 -5.62
CA PRO A 96 0.32 -6.56 -5.06
C PRO A 96 0.57 -8.08 -5.06
N GLU A 97 -0.38 -8.92 -4.62
CA GLU A 97 -0.19 -10.38 -4.62
C GLU A 97 0.10 -10.91 -6.04
N ILE A 98 -0.76 -10.62 -7.03
CA ILE A 98 -0.50 -11.11 -8.39
C ILE A 98 0.75 -10.48 -9.02
N SER A 99 1.15 -9.29 -8.58
CA SER A 99 2.41 -8.67 -8.98
C SER A 99 3.61 -9.38 -8.37
N ALA A 100 3.53 -9.82 -7.11
CA ALA A 100 4.54 -10.65 -6.45
C ALA A 100 4.70 -11.99 -7.18
N ALA A 101 3.59 -12.61 -7.62
CA ALA A 101 3.64 -13.81 -8.47
C ALA A 101 4.46 -13.57 -9.75
N ARG A 102 4.24 -12.40 -10.39
CA ARG A 102 4.95 -11.99 -11.61
C ARG A 102 6.39 -11.57 -11.38
N ALA A 103 6.76 -11.21 -10.15
CA ALA A 103 8.12 -10.85 -9.76
C ALA A 103 9.01 -12.10 -9.64
N MET A 104 8.46 -13.25 -9.24
CA MET A 104 9.25 -14.48 -9.04
C MET A 104 10.04 -14.92 -10.28
N PRO A 105 9.49 -14.94 -11.51
CA PRO A 105 10.27 -15.19 -12.72
C PRO A 105 11.43 -14.21 -12.94
N MET A 106 11.33 -12.95 -12.49
CA MET A 106 12.40 -11.97 -12.58
C MET A 106 13.58 -12.37 -11.68
N ALA A 107 13.29 -12.74 -10.43
CA ALA A 107 14.29 -13.24 -9.49
C ALA A 107 14.92 -14.56 -9.96
N ILE A 108 14.14 -15.48 -10.55
CA ILE A 108 14.64 -16.74 -11.10
C ILE A 108 15.68 -16.49 -12.21
N ASP A 109 15.43 -15.53 -13.11
CA ASP A 109 16.37 -15.21 -14.21
C ASP A 109 17.67 -14.56 -13.70
N ALA A 110 17.59 -13.81 -12.59
CA ALA A 110 18.73 -13.08 -12.04
C ALA A 110 19.63 -13.91 -11.10
N VAL A 111 19.05 -14.85 -10.34
CA VAL A 111 19.76 -15.56 -9.26
C VAL A 111 20.30 -16.91 -9.77
N PRO A 112 21.61 -17.19 -9.74
CA PRO A 112 22.16 -18.44 -10.28
C PRO A 112 22.12 -19.61 -9.28
N ASN A 113 20.94 -19.94 -8.75
CA ASN A 113 20.79 -21.04 -7.79
C ASN A 113 19.49 -21.84 -8.00
N PRO A 114 19.56 -23.08 -8.54
CA PRO A 114 18.38 -23.88 -8.86
C PRO A 114 17.58 -24.32 -7.63
N GLN A 115 18.19 -24.34 -6.43
CA GLN A 115 17.44 -24.62 -5.20
C GLN A 115 16.56 -23.44 -4.81
N VAL A 116 17.10 -22.22 -4.91
CA VAL A 116 16.33 -20.98 -4.69
C VAL A 116 15.24 -20.84 -5.76
N HIS A 117 15.50 -21.22 -7.01
CA HIS A 117 14.47 -21.22 -8.08
C HIS A 117 13.25 -22.05 -7.71
N ASN A 118 13.43 -23.19 -7.06
CA ASN A 118 12.31 -24.01 -6.59
C ASN A 118 11.50 -23.28 -5.50
N GLY A 119 12.17 -22.60 -4.56
CA GLY A 119 11.51 -21.79 -3.54
C GLY A 119 10.71 -20.62 -4.14
N LEU A 120 11.28 -19.92 -5.13
CA LEU A 120 10.61 -18.84 -5.86
C LEU A 120 9.42 -19.34 -6.70
N ALA A 121 9.53 -20.55 -7.26
CA ALA A 121 8.41 -21.18 -7.97
C ALA A 121 7.25 -21.55 -7.02
N VAL A 122 7.56 -21.96 -5.79
CA VAL A 122 6.54 -22.18 -4.73
C VAL A 122 5.90 -20.86 -4.34
N GLN A 123 6.70 -19.82 -4.09
CA GLN A 123 6.18 -18.48 -3.79
C GLN A 123 5.25 -17.98 -4.90
N MET A 124 5.62 -18.15 -6.18
CA MET A 124 4.74 -17.78 -7.30
C MET A 124 3.35 -18.43 -7.19
N ILE A 125 3.26 -19.68 -6.74
CA ILE A 125 1.97 -20.38 -6.56
C ILE A 125 1.23 -19.84 -5.33
N ASP A 126 1.95 -19.55 -4.24
CA ASP A 126 1.40 -18.89 -3.06
C ASP A 126 0.74 -17.56 -3.44
N GLU A 127 1.43 -16.71 -4.21
CA GLU A 127 0.90 -15.39 -4.56
C GLU A 127 -0.33 -15.45 -5.49
N VAL A 128 -0.39 -16.45 -6.39
CA VAL A 128 -1.61 -16.71 -7.18
C VAL A 128 -2.76 -17.13 -6.26
N ARG A 129 -2.48 -17.96 -5.26
CA ARG A 129 -3.45 -18.35 -4.23
C ARG A 129 -3.89 -17.13 -3.41
N HIS A 130 -2.97 -16.27 -2.96
CA HIS A 130 -3.25 -15.07 -2.18
C HIS A 130 -4.19 -14.11 -2.92
N SER A 131 -3.87 -13.78 -4.18
CA SER A 131 -4.72 -12.95 -5.02
C SER A 131 -6.12 -13.57 -5.18
N THR A 132 -6.20 -14.87 -5.49
CA THR A 132 -7.47 -15.55 -5.75
C THR A 132 -8.35 -15.67 -4.50
N ILE A 133 -7.78 -15.99 -3.34
CA ILE A 133 -8.54 -16.17 -2.10
C ILE A 133 -9.06 -14.83 -1.55
N GLN A 134 -8.26 -13.76 -1.69
CA GLN A 134 -8.67 -12.39 -1.34
C GLN A 134 -9.75 -11.88 -2.30
N MET A 135 -9.65 -12.15 -3.61
CA MET A 135 -10.73 -11.85 -4.56
C MET A 135 -12.01 -12.61 -4.24
N ASN A 136 -11.92 -13.87 -3.79
CA ASN A 136 -13.10 -14.64 -3.37
C ASN A 136 -13.73 -14.05 -2.10
N LEU A 137 -12.93 -13.64 -1.12
CA LEU A 137 -13.41 -12.92 0.06
C LEU A 137 -14.20 -11.66 -0.33
N LYS A 138 -13.63 -10.85 -1.23
CA LYS A 138 -14.28 -9.66 -1.77
C LYS A 138 -15.62 -9.98 -2.44
N ARG A 139 -15.67 -11.05 -3.24
CA ARG A 139 -16.92 -11.52 -3.89
C ARG A 139 -17.98 -11.89 -2.85
N LEU A 140 -17.59 -12.52 -1.73
CA LEU A 140 -18.54 -12.81 -0.66
C LEU A 140 -19.07 -11.54 0.00
N TYR A 141 -18.21 -10.55 0.26
CA TYR A 141 -18.64 -9.27 0.79
C TYR A 141 -19.60 -8.57 -0.16
N MET A 142 -19.30 -8.55 -1.46
CA MET A 142 -20.20 -8.05 -2.50
C MET A 142 -21.57 -8.74 -2.46
N ASN A 143 -21.64 -10.05 -2.27
CA ASN A 143 -22.90 -10.79 -2.34
C ASN A 143 -23.76 -10.70 -1.08
N HIS A 144 -23.15 -10.40 0.08
CA HIS A 144 -23.82 -10.57 1.37
C HIS A 144 -23.81 -9.35 2.29
N TYR A 145 -22.92 -8.38 2.06
CA TYR A 145 -22.95 -7.12 2.78
C TYR A 145 -24.14 -6.25 2.33
N ILE A 146 -24.61 -5.37 3.22
CA ILE A 146 -25.82 -4.57 2.99
C ILE A 146 -25.67 -3.54 1.85
N ASP A 147 -24.45 -3.11 1.55
CA ASP A 147 -24.17 -2.17 0.47
C ASP A 147 -23.13 -2.75 -0.51
N PRO A 148 -23.57 -3.46 -1.56
CA PRO A 148 -22.67 -4.06 -2.55
C PRO A 148 -22.00 -3.04 -3.48
N ALA A 149 -22.53 -1.81 -3.56
CA ALA A 149 -22.00 -0.77 -4.42
C ALA A 149 -20.58 -0.39 -3.96
N GLY A 150 -19.63 -0.40 -4.89
CA GLY A 150 -18.22 -0.23 -4.56
C GLY A 150 -17.46 -1.55 -4.50
N PHE A 151 -18.07 -2.61 -3.95
CA PHE A 151 -17.50 -3.96 -4.07
C PHE A 151 -17.61 -4.48 -5.51
N ASN A 152 -18.78 -4.26 -6.13
CA ASN A 152 -19.13 -4.72 -7.47
C ASN A 152 -18.34 -4.09 -8.63
N ASN A 153 -17.64 -2.98 -8.38
CA ASN A 153 -16.84 -2.29 -9.38
C ASN A 153 -15.36 -2.11 -8.99
N THR A 154 -14.92 -2.72 -7.88
CA THR A 154 -13.56 -2.54 -7.32
C THR A 154 -12.42 -2.69 -8.33
N GLU A 155 -12.47 -3.64 -9.27
CA GLU A 155 -11.39 -3.82 -10.26
C GLU A 155 -11.28 -2.63 -11.22
N LYS A 156 -12.42 -2.12 -11.70
CA LYS A 156 -12.45 -0.89 -12.50
C LYS A 156 -12.01 0.29 -11.65
N ALA A 157 -12.54 0.37 -10.42
CA ALA A 157 -12.28 1.44 -9.49
C ALA A 157 -10.80 1.55 -9.07
N PHE A 158 -10.13 0.42 -8.88
CA PHE A 158 -8.69 0.36 -8.61
C PHE A 158 -7.87 0.93 -9.78
N ALA A 159 -8.29 0.69 -11.02
CA ALA A 159 -7.58 1.20 -12.19
C ALA A 159 -7.81 2.71 -12.44
N ASN A 160 -8.95 3.27 -12.02
CA ASN A 160 -9.35 4.62 -12.38
C ASN A 160 -9.54 5.60 -11.22
N SER A 161 -9.37 5.20 -9.95
CA SER A 161 -9.43 6.10 -8.80
C SER A 161 -8.08 6.71 -8.44
N TYR A 162 -8.13 7.83 -7.73
CA TYR A 162 -6.94 8.46 -7.16
C TYR A 162 -6.25 7.56 -6.11
N CYS A 163 -7.01 6.82 -5.30
CA CYS A 163 -6.45 5.87 -4.33
C CYS A 163 -5.78 4.68 -5.00
N GLY A 164 -6.37 4.22 -6.11
CA GLY A 164 -5.82 3.15 -6.93
C GLY A 164 -4.41 3.45 -7.43
N THR A 165 -4.08 4.72 -7.71
CA THR A 165 -2.69 5.10 -8.07
C THR A 165 -1.67 4.79 -6.97
N ILE A 166 -2.05 4.93 -5.69
CA ILE A 166 -1.19 4.60 -4.54
C ILE A 166 -0.96 3.09 -4.49
N GLY A 167 -2.03 2.30 -4.57
CA GLY A 167 -1.94 0.84 -4.56
C GLY A 167 -1.21 0.27 -5.79
N ARG A 168 -1.37 0.89 -6.97
CA ARG A 168 -0.60 0.56 -8.17
C ARG A 168 0.87 0.83 -7.99
N GLN A 169 1.25 1.99 -7.46
CA GLN A 169 2.66 2.32 -7.22
C GLN A 169 3.33 1.29 -6.30
N PHE A 170 2.60 0.75 -5.32
CA PHE A 170 3.08 -0.32 -4.47
C PHE A 170 3.34 -1.62 -5.24
N GLY A 171 2.32 -2.16 -5.93
CA GLY A 171 2.45 -3.44 -6.64
C GLY A 171 3.34 -3.38 -7.89
N GLU A 172 3.35 -2.25 -8.62
CA GLU A 172 4.23 -2.05 -9.78
C GLU A 172 5.71 -1.99 -9.37
N GLY A 173 6.00 -1.57 -8.13
CA GLY A 173 7.34 -1.64 -7.55
C GLY A 173 7.91 -3.05 -7.46
N PHE A 174 7.06 -4.09 -7.45
CA PHE A 174 7.49 -5.50 -7.42
C PHE A 174 8.02 -6.00 -8.77
N ILE A 175 7.62 -5.34 -9.87
CA ILE A 175 7.82 -5.84 -11.23
C ILE A 175 8.50 -4.84 -12.18
N THR A 176 8.95 -3.69 -11.67
CA THR A 176 9.50 -2.62 -12.49
C THR A 176 10.90 -2.23 -12.02
N GLY A 177 11.86 -2.24 -12.95
CA GLY A 177 13.27 -1.91 -12.69
C GLY A 177 14.14 -3.17 -12.65
N ASP A 178 15.27 -3.06 -11.95
CA ASP A 178 16.21 -4.16 -11.75
C ASP A 178 15.52 -5.35 -11.07
N ALA A 179 15.76 -6.55 -11.59
CA ALA A 179 15.11 -7.77 -11.10
C ALA A 179 15.32 -8.01 -9.60
N ILE A 180 16.52 -7.73 -9.06
CA ILE A 180 16.83 -7.94 -7.64
C ILE A 180 16.28 -6.79 -6.80
N THR A 181 16.36 -5.54 -7.27
CA THR A 181 15.74 -4.41 -6.57
C THR A 181 14.23 -4.62 -6.42
N ALA A 182 13.54 -4.99 -7.49
CA ALA A 182 12.08 -5.12 -7.50
C ALA A 182 11.60 -6.40 -6.79
N ALA A 183 12.05 -7.57 -7.26
CA ALA A 183 11.52 -8.85 -6.80
C ALA A 183 12.12 -9.31 -5.46
N ASN A 184 13.28 -8.79 -5.06
CA ASN A 184 13.91 -9.16 -3.80
C ASN A 184 13.92 -8.02 -2.78
N VAL A 185 14.63 -6.92 -3.05
CA VAL A 185 14.85 -5.87 -2.03
C VAL A 185 13.55 -5.16 -1.68
N TYR A 186 12.77 -4.74 -2.68
CA TYR A 186 11.51 -4.04 -2.47
C TYR A 186 10.40 -4.97 -1.95
N LEU A 187 10.18 -6.09 -2.65
CA LEU A 187 9.16 -7.07 -2.29
C LEU A 187 9.55 -7.88 -1.05
N THR A 188 10.44 -8.86 -1.21
CA THR A 188 10.65 -9.87 -0.16
C THR A 188 11.35 -9.33 1.09
N LEU A 189 12.37 -8.49 0.95
CA LEU A 189 13.18 -8.01 2.09
C LEU A 189 12.52 -6.88 2.86
N VAL A 190 11.66 -6.09 2.23
CA VAL A 190 11.01 -4.93 2.87
C VAL A 190 9.50 -5.13 2.95
N ALA A 191 8.77 -5.22 1.84
CA ALA A 191 7.31 -5.32 1.88
C ALA A 191 6.84 -6.53 2.70
N GLU A 192 7.34 -7.72 2.36
CA GLU A 192 6.93 -8.97 3.00
C GLU A 192 7.59 -9.15 4.38
N THR A 193 8.88 -8.84 4.53
CA THR A 193 9.54 -9.08 5.82
C THR A 193 9.19 -8.02 6.86
N ALA A 194 9.07 -6.75 6.48
CA ALA A 194 8.77 -5.67 7.43
C ALA A 194 7.26 -5.53 7.67
N PHE A 195 6.48 -5.37 6.60
CA PHE A 195 5.12 -4.86 6.71
C PHE A 195 4.03 -5.94 6.80
N THR A 196 4.32 -7.19 6.45
CA THR A 196 3.36 -8.30 6.52
C THR A 196 2.68 -8.43 7.89
N ASN A 197 3.38 -8.21 9.01
CA ASN A 197 2.72 -8.26 10.32
C ASN A 197 1.64 -7.18 10.50
N THR A 198 1.83 -5.97 9.93
CA THR A 198 0.79 -4.94 9.96
C THR A 198 -0.45 -5.36 9.13
N LEU A 199 -0.20 -6.02 7.98
CA LEU A 199 -1.22 -6.46 7.05
C LEU A 199 -1.98 -7.74 7.49
N PHE A 200 -1.28 -8.68 8.13
CA PHE A 200 -1.78 -10.03 8.39
C PHE A 200 -1.92 -10.38 9.88
N VAL A 201 -1.58 -9.45 10.78
CA VAL A 201 -1.85 -9.58 12.22
C VAL A 201 -2.73 -8.43 12.71
N ALA A 202 -2.36 -7.18 12.44
CA ALA A 202 -3.17 -6.04 12.88
C ALA A 202 -4.55 -5.97 12.20
N MET A 203 -4.58 -5.97 10.87
CA MET A 203 -5.84 -5.90 10.12
C MET A 203 -6.81 -7.03 10.51
N PRO A 204 -6.39 -8.30 10.62
CA PRO A 204 -7.19 -9.37 11.21
C PRO A 204 -7.68 -9.09 12.64
N SER A 205 -6.81 -8.57 13.50
CA SER A 205 -7.20 -8.25 14.89
C SER A 205 -8.31 -7.20 14.93
N GLU A 206 -8.20 -6.15 14.09
CA GLU A 206 -9.23 -5.12 13.96
C GLU A 206 -10.50 -5.60 13.28
N ALA A 207 -10.38 -6.45 12.27
CA ALA A 207 -11.51 -7.08 11.62
C ALA A 207 -12.36 -7.84 12.65
N ALA A 208 -11.71 -8.68 13.47
CA ALA A 208 -12.40 -9.43 14.52
C ALA A 208 -13.07 -8.51 15.55
N ALA A 209 -12.40 -7.42 15.95
CA ALA A 209 -12.96 -6.42 16.86
C ALA A 209 -14.21 -5.71 16.30
N ASN A 210 -14.34 -5.65 14.97
CA ASN A 210 -15.47 -5.05 14.26
C ASN A 210 -16.49 -6.09 13.74
N GLY A 211 -16.39 -7.34 14.19
CA GLY A 211 -17.33 -8.40 13.82
C GLY A 211 -17.13 -8.98 12.42
N ASP A 212 -15.98 -8.73 11.79
CA ASP A 212 -15.55 -9.41 10.56
C ASP A 212 -14.70 -10.64 10.92
N TYR A 213 -15.26 -11.82 10.68
CA TYR A 213 -14.63 -13.10 10.97
C TYR A 213 -14.00 -13.75 9.74
N LEU A 214 -14.29 -13.26 8.53
CA LEU A 214 -13.77 -13.86 7.31
C LEU A 214 -12.42 -13.26 6.91
N LEU A 215 -12.22 -11.95 7.08
CA LEU A 215 -10.92 -11.33 6.85
C LEU A 215 -9.83 -11.99 7.70
N PRO A 216 -9.99 -12.18 9.03
CA PRO A 216 -8.98 -12.88 9.83
C PRO A 216 -8.74 -14.30 9.34
N THR A 217 -9.79 -15.02 8.98
CA THR A 217 -9.67 -16.40 8.50
C THR A 217 -8.83 -16.50 7.23
N VAL A 218 -9.09 -15.62 6.26
CA VAL A 218 -8.34 -15.58 5.00
C VAL A 218 -6.92 -15.11 5.22
N PHE A 219 -6.74 -13.99 5.92
CA PHE A 219 -5.43 -13.34 6.06
C PHE A 219 -4.48 -14.10 6.99
N HIS A 220 -4.96 -14.78 8.03
CA HIS A 220 -4.11 -15.69 8.80
C HIS A 220 -3.72 -16.94 8.01
N SER A 221 -4.57 -17.39 7.08
CA SER A 221 -4.17 -18.48 6.17
C SER A 221 -3.05 -18.05 5.23
N VAL A 222 -3.15 -16.83 4.66
CA VAL A 222 -2.11 -16.24 3.81
C VAL A 222 -0.82 -16.02 4.61
N GLN A 223 -0.90 -15.46 5.82
CA GLN A 223 0.25 -15.24 6.71
C GLN A 223 1.11 -16.49 6.92
N SER A 224 0.49 -17.67 6.97
CA SER A 224 1.21 -18.93 7.17
C SER A 224 2.16 -19.29 6.02
N ASP A 225 2.01 -18.62 4.88
CA ASP A 225 2.80 -18.80 3.66
C ASP A 225 4.02 -17.89 3.62
N GLU A 226 3.87 -16.67 4.13
CA GLU A 226 4.85 -15.57 4.16
C GLU A 226 6.22 -15.97 4.73
N SER A 227 6.26 -16.92 5.67
CA SER A 227 7.53 -17.44 6.19
C SER A 227 8.42 -18.03 5.10
N ARG A 228 7.84 -18.61 4.03
CA ARG A 228 8.57 -19.13 2.87
C ARG A 228 9.10 -18.01 1.97
N HIS A 229 8.43 -16.88 1.95
CA HIS A 229 8.75 -15.74 1.09
C HIS A 229 9.89 -14.92 1.68
N ILE A 230 9.79 -14.60 2.96
CA ILE A 230 10.88 -14.02 3.79
C ILE A 230 12.17 -14.84 3.64
N SER A 231 12.00 -16.15 3.65
CA SER A 231 13.06 -17.14 3.48
C SER A 231 13.74 -17.10 2.11
N ASN A 232 12.96 -17.01 1.03
CA ASN A 232 13.49 -16.79 -0.32
C ASN A 232 14.24 -15.46 -0.39
N GLY A 233 13.64 -14.41 0.19
CA GLY A 233 14.21 -13.07 0.25
C GLY A 233 15.60 -13.07 0.89
N TYR A 234 15.71 -13.62 2.09
CA TYR A 234 16.95 -13.73 2.83
C TYR A 234 18.02 -14.56 2.11
N SER A 235 17.61 -15.62 1.40
CA SER A 235 18.54 -16.45 0.62
C SER A 235 19.20 -15.65 -0.51
N ILE A 236 18.42 -14.84 -1.23
CA ILE A 236 18.95 -13.97 -2.30
C ILE A 236 19.83 -12.87 -1.71
N LEU A 237 19.43 -12.28 -0.57
CA LEU A 237 20.24 -11.28 0.12
C LEU A 237 21.62 -11.81 0.50
N LEU A 238 21.70 -13.00 1.11
CA LEU A 238 22.98 -13.63 1.46
C LEU A 238 23.83 -13.92 0.22
N MET A 239 23.20 -14.29 -0.90
CA MET A 239 23.91 -14.47 -2.16
C MET A 239 24.46 -13.16 -2.69
N ALA A 240 23.70 -12.07 -2.62
CA ALA A 240 24.14 -10.74 -3.05
C ALA A 240 25.26 -10.20 -2.15
N LEU A 241 25.16 -10.38 -0.84
CA LEU A 241 26.16 -9.96 0.17
C LEU A 241 27.50 -10.67 0.03
N ALA A 242 27.54 -11.86 -0.56
CA ALA A 242 28.78 -12.59 -0.79
C ALA A 242 29.72 -11.85 -1.78
N ASP A 243 29.18 -10.90 -2.55
CA ASP A 243 29.95 -10.04 -3.43
C ASP A 243 29.91 -8.58 -2.97
N GLU A 244 31.02 -8.10 -2.41
CA GLU A 244 31.17 -6.72 -1.94
C GLU A 244 30.85 -5.68 -3.03
N ARG A 245 30.99 -6.05 -4.31
CA ARG A 245 30.59 -5.17 -5.42
C ARG A 245 29.13 -4.78 -5.31
N ASN A 246 28.24 -5.59 -4.74
CA ASN A 246 26.81 -5.28 -4.63
C ASN A 246 26.46 -4.29 -3.51
N ARG A 247 27.40 -3.97 -2.62
CA ARG A 247 27.12 -3.17 -1.41
C ARG A 247 26.41 -1.86 -1.70
N GLN A 248 26.92 -1.09 -2.66
CA GLN A 248 26.35 0.19 -3.06
C GLN A 248 24.91 0.07 -3.59
N LEU A 249 24.60 -1.01 -4.33
CA LEU A 249 23.22 -1.25 -4.79
C LEU A 249 22.32 -1.65 -3.64
N LEU A 250 22.76 -2.55 -2.77
CA LEU A 250 22.00 -2.98 -1.59
C LEU A 250 21.65 -1.79 -0.70
N GLU A 251 22.61 -0.91 -0.42
CA GLU A 251 22.38 0.29 0.40
C GLU A 251 21.41 1.28 -0.26
N ARG A 252 21.57 1.54 -1.57
CA ARG A 252 20.62 2.35 -2.36
C ARG A 252 19.21 1.76 -2.35
N ASP A 253 19.11 0.46 -2.62
CA ASP A 253 17.83 -0.22 -2.84
C ASP A 253 17.09 -0.45 -1.52
N LEU A 254 17.80 -0.73 -0.43
CA LEU A 254 17.20 -0.79 0.91
C LEU A 254 16.64 0.57 1.33
N ARG A 255 17.38 1.66 1.07
CA ARG A 255 16.91 3.02 1.35
C ARG A 255 15.62 3.34 0.58
N TYR A 256 15.59 3.06 -0.72
CA TYR A 256 14.41 3.25 -1.57
C TYR A 256 13.24 2.38 -1.09
N ALA A 257 13.47 1.07 -0.97
CA ALA A 257 12.46 0.10 -0.63
C ALA A 257 11.83 0.41 0.72
N TRP A 258 12.65 0.66 1.75
CA TRP A 258 12.20 1.06 3.08
C TRP A 258 11.26 2.26 3.00
N TRP A 259 11.72 3.36 2.39
CA TRP A 259 11.00 4.62 2.44
C TRP A 259 9.71 4.60 1.63
N ASN A 260 9.71 3.95 0.46
CA ASN A 260 8.51 3.86 -0.36
C ASN A 260 7.45 2.97 0.30
N ASN A 261 7.85 1.82 0.85
CA ASN A 261 6.96 0.95 1.62
C ASN A 261 6.37 1.66 2.83
N HIS A 262 7.19 2.36 3.63
CA HIS A 262 6.71 3.22 4.72
C HIS A 262 5.65 4.20 4.22
N CYS A 263 5.96 4.95 3.16
CA CYS A 263 5.00 5.93 2.64
C CYS A 263 3.66 5.27 2.29
N VAL A 264 3.66 4.18 1.53
CA VAL A 264 2.43 3.59 0.99
C VAL A 264 1.69 2.75 2.02
N VAL A 265 2.37 1.82 2.69
CA VAL A 265 1.74 0.87 3.60
C VAL A 265 1.22 1.57 4.85
N ASP A 266 2.01 2.45 5.47
CA ASP A 266 1.55 3.16 6.67
C ASP A 266 0.39 4.11 6.37
N ALA A 267 0.37 4.72 5.18
CA ALA A 267 -0.75 5.54 4.73
C ALA A 267 -2.05 4.72 4.60
N ALA A 268 -1.98 3.53 4.01
CA ALA A 268 -3.15 2.69 3.82
C ALA A 268 -3.56 1.97 5.12
N ILE A 269 -2.70 1.10 5.64
CA ILE A 269 -3.00 0.17 6.73
C ILE A 269 -3.24 0.92 8.04
N GLY A 270 -2.41 1.93 8.35
CA GLY A 270 -2.64 2.78 9.52
C GLY A 270 -4.01 3.45 9.49
N THR A 271 -4.41 3.95 8.32
CA THR A 271 -5.73 4.59 8.17
C THR A 271 -6.86 3.59 8.33
N PHE A 272 -6.77 2.39 7.74
CA PHE A 272 -7.82 1.38 7.85
C PHE A 272 -8.02 0.90 9.29
N ILE A 273 -6.91 0.66 10.01
CA ILE A 273 -6.92 0.24 11.41
C ILE A 273 -7.56 1.30 12.31
N GLU A 274 -7.21 2.57 12.12
CA GLU A 274 -7.66 3.61 13.06
C GLU A 274 -9.03 4.20 12.71
N TYR A 275 -9.24 4.52 11.44
CA TYR A 275 -10.45 5.20 10.96
C TYR A 275 -11.51 4.23 10.40
N GLY A 276 -11.16 2.98 10.16
CA GLY A 276 -12.13 1.94 9.83
C GLY A 276 -12.75 1.25 11.04
N SER A 277 -12.01 1.15 12.14
CA SER A 277 -12.48 0.51 13.36
C SER A 277 -13.48 1.41 14.12
N LYS A 278 -14.49 0.80 14.76
CA LYS A 278 -15.27 1.41 15.86
C LYS A 278 -14.87 0.88 17.24
N ASP A 279 -13.88 0.00 17.33
CA ASP A 279 -13.31 -0.38 18.61
C ASP A 279 -12.49 0.79 19.17
N ARG A 280 -12.94 1.30 20.32
CA ARG A 280 -12.37 2.45 21.04
C ARG A 280 -12.00 2.11 22.48
N ARG A 281 -11.80 0.81 22.77
CA ARG A 281 -11.17 0.38 24.02
C ARG A 281 -9.84 1.11 24.23
N LYS A 282 -9.61 1.66 25.42
CA LYS A 282 -8.42 2.50 25.71
C LYS A 282 -7.12 1.68 25.77
N ASP A 283 -7.22 0.40 26.12
CA ASP A 283 -6.11 -0.57 26.18
C ASP A 283 -5.77 -1.19 24.80
N ARG A 284 -6.54 -0.88 23.75
CA ARG A 284 -6.20 -1.24 22.36
C ARG A 284 -4.95 -0.49 21.91
N ASP A 285 -4.00 -1.17 21.28
CA ASP A 285 -2.83 -0.53 20.66
C ASP A 285 -3.28 0.45 19.54
N SER A 286 -2.68 1.62 19.49
CA SER A 286 -2.72 2.52 18.34
C SER A 286 -1.82 2.00 17.21
N TYR A 287 -1.99 2.52 15.99
CA TYR A 287 -1.11 2.12 14.89
C TYR A 287 0.35 2.43 15.17
N ALA A 288 0.66 3.57 15.80
CA ALA A 288 2.02 3.94 16.17
C ALA A 288 2.65 2.97 17.20
N GLU A 289 1.86 2.47 18.15
CA GLU A 289 2.29 1.45 19.13
C GLU A 289 2.54 0.10 18.43
N MET A 290 1.61 -0.32 17.55
CA MET A 290 1.77 -1.53 16.74
C MET A 290 3.01 -1.47 15.85
N TRP A 291 3.25 -0.31 15.22
CA TRP A 291 4.41 -0.07 14.38
C TRP A 291 5.72 -0.21 15.15
N ARG A 292 5.82 0.35 16.38
CA ARG A 292 7.01 0.16 17.22
C ARG A 292 7.26 -1.32 17.55
N ARG A 293 6.22 -2.10 17.82
CA ARG A 293 6.41 -3.54 18.06
C ARG A 293 6.90 -4.27 16.80
N TRP A 294 6.12 -4.23 15.72
CA TRP A 294 6.38 -5.13 14.60
C TRP A 294 7.41 -4.59 13.60
N ILE A 295 7.42 -3.29 13.36
CA ILE A 295 8.37 -2.70 12.42
C ILE A 295 9.67 -2.38 13.13
N TYR A 296 9.61 -1.73 14.29
CA TYR A 296 10.84 -1.31 14.96
C TYR A 296 11.55 -2.49 15.66
N ASP A 297 10.86 -3.25 16.52
CA ASP A 297 11.50 -4.34 17.27
C ASP A 297 11.72 -5.62 16.43
N ASP A 298 10.70 -6.09 15.70
CA ASP A 298 10.83 -7.35 14.96
C ASP A 298 11.62 -7.19 13.65
N TYR A 299 11.33 -6.16 12.85
CA TYR A 299 12.04 -5.95 11.59
C TYR A 299 13.36 -5.18 11.76
N TYR A 300 13.30 -3.92 12.17
CA TYR A 300 14.50 -3.07 12.17
C TYR A 300 15.58 -3.61 13.11
N ARG A 301 15.26 -3.86 14.39
CA ARG A 301 16.26 -4.32 15.37
C ARG A 301 16.74 -5.74 15.13
N SER A 302 15.84 -6.65 14.76
CA SER A 302 16.14 -8.08 14.70
C SER A 302 16.53 -8.56 13.30
N TYR A 303 16.18 -7.82 12.24
CA TYR A 303 16.49 -8.15 10.85
C TYR A 303 17.47 -7.18 10.19
N LEU A 304 17.20 -5.87 10.19
CA LEU A 304 18.05 -4.89 9.49
C LEU A 304 19.40 -4.63 10.18
N ILE A 305 19.41 -4.29 11.48
CA ILE A 305 20.66 -3.99 12.21
C ILE A 305 21.69 -5.13 12.08
N PRO A 306 21.32 -6.43 12.21
CA PRO A 306 22.27 -7.51 11.99
C PRO A 306 22.98 -7.50 10.63
N LEU A 307 22.40 -6.88 9.60
CA LEU A 307 23.03 -6.78 8.28
C LEU A 307 24.29 -5.90 8.28
N GLU A 308 24.46 -5.01 9.26
CA GLU A 308 25.70 -4.23 9.43
C GLU A 308 26.93 -5.11 9.62
N LYS A 309 26.76 -6.32 10.18
CA LYS A 309 27.85 -7.30 10.35
C LYS A 309 28.37 -7.83 9.02
N TYR A 310 27.58 -7.72 7.97
CA TYR A 310 27.98 -8.05 6.60
C TYR A 310 28.50 -6.83 5.83
N GLY A 311 28.69 -5.70 6.54
CA GLY A 311 29.09 -4.45 5.94
C GLY A 311 27.98 -3.89 5.06
N LEU A 312 26.79 -3.65 5.58
CA LEU A 312 25.84 -2.71 5.00
C LEU A 312 25.72 -1.50 5.92
N VAL A 313 25.52 -0.31 5.35
CA VAL A 313 25.08 0.86 6.10
C VAL A 313 23.56 0.88 6.13
N ILE A 314 22.98 0.74 7.33
CA ILE A 314 21.53 0.73 7.51
C ILE A 314 21.02 2.17 7.65
N PRO A 315 19.90 2.55 7.01
CA PRO A 315 19.34 3.89 7.10
C PRO A 315 18.57 4.10 8.41
N HIS A 316 19.27 4.07 9.54
CA HIS A 316 18.68 4.19 10.88
C HIS A 316 17.87 5.47 11.07
N ASP A 317 18.37 6.59 10.52
CA ASP A 317 17.73 7.89 10.54
C ASP A 317 16.37 7.86 9.84
N LEU A 318 16.26 7.18 8.69
CA LEU A 318 15.00 7.04 7.98
C LEU A 318 14.00 6.12 8.68
N VAL A 319 14.47 5.16 9.48
CA VAL A 319 13.59 4.32 10.30
C VAL A 319 12.98 5.15 11.43
N GLU A 320 13.78 5.95 12.13
CA GLU A 320 13.24 6.86 13.15
C GLU A 320 12.36 7.95 12.55
N GLN A 321 12.75 8.49 11.39
CA GLN A 321 11.94 9.48 10.67
C GLN A 321 10.59 8.91 10.22
N ALA A 322 10.53 7.64 9.82
CA ALA A 322 9.26 6.98 9.49
C ALA A 322 8.29 6.97 10.69
N TRP A 323 8.78 6.64 11.89
CA TRP A 323 7.97 6.69 13.09
C TRP A 323 7.60 8.13 13.49
N ASP A 324 8.56 9.07 13.40
CA ASP A 324 8.32 10.49 13.66
C ASP A 324 7.21 11.04 12.78
N ARG A 325 7.19 10.66 11.50
CA ARG A 325 6.10 11.00 10.58
C ARG A 325 4.75 10.47 11.09
N ILE A 326 4.69 9.20 11.50
CA ILE A 326 3.46 8.57 11.98
C ILE A 326 2.95 9.27 13.24
N TYR A 327 3.79 9.39 14.27
CA TYR A 327 3.37 9.84 15.59
C TYR A 327 3.38 11.37 15.72
N ASN A 328 4.54 12.01 15.53
CA ASN A 328 4.71 13.44 15.80
C ASN A 328 4.17 14.33 14.67
N LYS A 329 4.23 13.87 13.42
CA LYS A 329 3.70 14.64 12.25
C LYS A 329 2.31 14.20 11.80
N HIS A 330 1.68 13.30 12.55
CA HIS A 330 0.30 12.84 12.35
C HIS A 330 0.03 12.23 10.96
N TYR A 331 0.99 11.52 10.37
CA TYR A 331 0.92 11.06 8.98
C TYR A 331 -0.38 10.30 8.66
N VAL A 332 -0.73 9.30 9.47
CA VAL A 332 -1.94 8.47 9.29
C VAL A 332 -3.21 9.32 9.36
N HIS A 333 -3.28 10.25 10.30
CA HIS A 333 -4.45 11.13 10.48
C HIS A 333 -4.63 12.11 9.31
N ARG A 334 -3.52 12.63 8.76
CA ARG A 334 -3.55 13.45 7.55
C ARG A 334 -4.01 12.64 6.33
N VAL A 335 -3.63 11.37 6.23
CA VAL A 335 -4.09 10.47 5.16
C VAL A 335 -5.59 10.20 5.31
N ALA A 336 -6.09 9.98 6.52
CA ALA A 336 -7.51 9.82 6.78
C ALA A 336 -8.32 11.07 6.41
N GLN A 337 -7.84 12.27 6.82
CA GLN A 337 -8.42 13.55 6.44
C GLN A 337 -8.45 13.73 4.92
N PHE A 338 -7.39 13.30 4.22
CA PHE A 338 -7.31 13.33 2.77
C PHE A 338 -8.35 12.42 2.09
N PHE A 339 -8.49 11.16 2.51
CA PHE A 339 -9.49 10.25 1.95
C PHE A 339 -10.93 10.70 2.24
N ALA A 340 -11.16 11.28 3.41
CA ALA A 340 -12.45 11.85 3.78
C ALA A 340 -12.74 13.12 2.97
N THR A 341 -11.76 13.99 2.75
CA THR A 341 -11.93 15.15 1.86
C THR A 341 -12.26 14.71 0.44
N GLY A 342 -11.56 13.69 -0.06
CA GLY A 342 -11.77 13.13 -1.40
C GLY A 342 -13.04 12.30 -1.58
N TRP A 343 -13.94 12.26 -0.60
CA TRP A 343 -15.13 11.38 -0.64
C TRP A 343 -15.96 11.44 -1.93
N PRO A 344 -16.16 12.58 -2.63
CA PRO A 344 -17.01 12.61 -3.83
C PRO A 344 -16.55 11.70 -4.96
N VAL A 345 -15.26 11.38 -5.00
CA VAL A 345 -14.64 10.51 -6.02
C VAL A 345 -14.11 9.20 -5.42
N ASN A 346 -14.62 8.82 -4.24
CA ASN A 346 -14.42 7.48 -3.70
C ASN A 346 -15.41 6.48 -4.35
N TYR A 347 -15.11 5.19 -4.25
CA TYR A 347 -16.04 4.10 -4.57
C TYR A 347 -16.50 3.37 -3.30
N TRP A 348 -16.34 4.02 -2.14
CA TRP A 348 -16.82 3.58 -0.83
C TRP A 348 -17.31 4.80 -0.04
N ARG A 349 -18.02 4.55 1.06
CA ARG A 349 -18.54 5.60 1.93
C ARG A 349 -17.61 5.84 3.11
N ILE A 350 -17.53 7.07 3.59
CA ILE A 350 -16.70 7.42 4.75
C ILE A 350 -17.63 7.82 5.89
N ASP A 351 -17.64 7.03 6.96
CA ASP A 351 -18.32 7.38 8.20
C ASP A 351 -17.60 8.55 8.88
N ALA A 352 -18.37 9.47 9.43
CA ALA A 352 -17.80 10.56 10.19
C ALA A 352 -17.34 10.09 11.58
N MET A 353 -16.36 10.81 12.13
CA MET A 353 -15.86 10.57 13.48
C MET A 353 -16.79 11.19 14.53
N THR A 354 -16.92 10.55 15.69
CA THR A 354 -17.78 10.98 16.80
C THR A 354 -16.97 11.40 18.03
N ASP A 355 -17.62 11.91 19.07
CA ASP A 355 -16.96 12.24 20.35
C ASP A 355 -16.19 11.05 20.94
N THR A 356 -16.71 9.82 20.82
CA THR A 356 -15.98 8.61 21.27
C THR A 356 -14.73 8.36 20.44
N ASP A 357 -14.76 8.66 19.14
CA ASP A 357 -13.56 8.61 18.30
C ASP A 357 -12.55 9.67 18.76
N PHE A 358 -13.00 10.92 18.96
CA PHE A 358 -12.17 12.04 19.40
C PHE A 358 -11.47 11.76 20.72
N GLU A 359 -12.18 11.26 21.73
CA GLU A 359 -11.60 10.91 23.03
C GLU A 359 -10.55 9.80 22.93
N TRP A 360 -10.71 8.85 22.00
CA TRP A 360 -9.72 7.79 21.80
C TRP A 360 -8.48 8.32 21.08
N PHE A 361 -8.68 9.11 20.03
CA PHE A 361 -7.58 9.74 19.30
C PHE A 361 -6.77 10.68 20.20
N GLU A 362 -7.43 11.53 20.98
CA GLU A 362 -6.73 12.42 21.93
C GLU A 362 -5.98 11.64 23.01
N HIS A 363 -6.53 10.51 23.46
CA HIS A 363 -5.85 9.65 24.42
C HIS A 363 -4.58 9.00 23.85
N LYS A 364 -4.62 8.53 22.60
CA LYS A 364 -3.50 7.84 21.95
C LYS A 364 -2.49 8.79 21.30
N TYR A 365 -2.97 9.94 20.86
CA TYR A 365 -2.23 10.97 20.14
C TYR A 365 -2.60 12.34 20.74
N PRO A 366 -2.02 12.73 21.89
CA PRO A 366 -2.30 14.02 22.51
C PRO A 366 -2.08 15.19 21.54
N GLY A 367 -3.04 16.12 21.46
CA GLY A 367 -3.08 17.21 20.48
C GLY A 367 -3.78 16.87 19.17
N TRP A 368 -4.28 15.64 18.99
CA TRP A 368 -5.03 15.26 17.80
C TRP A 368 -6.28 16.12 17.61
N TYR A 369 -7.03 16.41 18.68
CA TYR A 369 -8.26 17.19 18.55
C TYR A 369 -7.99 18.62 18.07
N ASP A 370 -6.95 19.26 18.58
CA ASP A 370 -6.54 20.62 18.16
C ASP A 370 -6.17 20.68 16.68
N GLN A 371 -5.64 19.59 16.13
CA GLN A 371 -5.24 19.52 14.73
C GLN A 371 -6.36 19.06 13.79
N PHE A 372 -7.20 18.10 14.20
CA PHE A 372 -8.17 17.42 13.32
C PHE A 372 -9.61 17.44 13.80
N GLY A 373 -9.86 17.61 15.10
CA GLY A 373 -11.19 17.50 15.70
C GLY A 373 -12.20 18.45 15.06
N LYS A 374 -11.88 19.74 15.02
CA LYS A 374 -12.71 20.77 14.38
C LYS A 374 -13.01 20.49 12.90
N TRP A 375 -12.04 19.91 12.18
CA TRP A 375 -12.25 19.55 10.78
C TRP A 375 -13.26 18.39 10.65
N TRP A 376 -13.19 17.39 11.54
CA TRP A 376 -14.15 16.28 11.57
C TRP A 376 -15.55 16.72 12.04
N GLU A 377 -15.66 17.75 12.87
CA GLU A 377 -16.94 18.39 13.19
C GLU A 377 -17.55 19.07 11.97
N GLU A 378 -16.76 19.80 11.19
CA GLU A 378 -17.19 20.36 9.91
C GLU A 378 -17.57 19.26 8.91
N TYR A 379 -16.80 18.18 8.83
CA TYR A 379 -17.14 17.01 8.02
C TYR A 379 -18.54 16.45 8.37
N ASN A 380 -18.85 16.32 9.66
CA ASN A 380 -20.18 15.93 10.13
C ASN A 380 -21.26 16.94 9.71
N ARG A 381 -21.01 18.25 9.89
CA ARG A 381 -21.94 19.33 9.55
C ARG A 381 -22.28 19.35 8.06
N LEU A 382 -21.32 18.96 7.21
CA LEU A 382 -21.40 18.97 5.76
C LEU A 382 -21.86 17.61 5.17
N ALA A 383 -22.22 16.63 5.99
CA ALA A 383 -22.47 15.27 5.53
C ALA A 383 -23.69 15.12 4.59
N TYR A 384 -24.69 16.01 4.66
CA TYR A 384 -25.93 15.86 3.87
C TYR A 384 -26.06 16.91 2.76
N PRO A 385 -26.66 16.55 1.60
CA PRO A 385 -26.83 17.46 0.47
C PRO A 385 -27.83 18.58 0.78
N GLY A 386 -27.78 19.65 -0.02
CA GLY A 386 -28.84 20.66 -0.11
C GLY A 386 -28.40 22.11 0.15
N ARG A 387 -27.52 22.36 1.12
CA ARG A 387 -27.01 23.73 1.40
C ARG A 387 -25.54 23.94 1.06
N ASN A 388 -24.76 22.87 1.16
CA ASN A 388 -23.30 22.94 1.04
C ASN A 388 -22.86 22.13 -0.17
N LYS A 389 -21.67 22.44 -0.68
CA LYS A 389 -20.91 21.58 -1.57
C LYS A 389 -20.25 20.46 -0.76
N PRO A 390 -19.69 19.43 -1.41
CA PRO A 390 -18.82 18.50 -0.72
C PRO A 390 -17.66 19.24 -0.03
N ILE A 391 -17.21 18.72 1.11
CA ILE A 391 -16.18 19.37 1.96
C ILE A 391 -14.91 19.81 1.23
N ALA A 392 -14.50 19.10 0.17
CA ALA A 392 -13.35 19.48 -0.67
C ALA A 392 -13.48 20.86 -1.33
N PHE A 393 -14.70 21.39 -1.41
CA PHE A 393 -15.06 22.64 -2.09
C PHE A 393 -15.72 23.64 -1.13
N GLU A 394 -15.53 23.45 0.18
CA GLU A 394 -16.00 24.33 1.24
C GLU A 394 -14.79 24.91 2.01
N GLU A 395 -14.97 26.11 2.55
CA GLU A 395 -13.92 26.81 3.31
C GLU A 395 -13.83 26.27 4.75
N VAL A 396 -13.21 25.09 4.90
CA VAL A 396 -13.04 24.39 6.20
C VAL A 396 -11.59 24.40 6.71
N GLY A 397 -10.76 25.29 6.17
CA GLY A 397 -9.33 25.36 6.50
C GLY A 397 -8.53 24.14 6.01
N TYR A 398 -9.00 23.48 4.94
CA TYR A 398 -8.31 22.40 4.26
C TYR A 398 -7.99 22.79 2.82
N GLU A 399 -6.73 22.66 2.43
CA GLU A 399 -6.27 22.83 1.06
C GLU A 399 -5.79 21.47 0.52
N TYR A 400 -6.30 21.09 -0.65
CA TYR A 400 -6.05 19.79 -1.28
C TYR A 400 -4.56 19.61 -1.63
N PRO A 401 -3.95 18.46 -1.29
CA PRO A 401 -2.51 18.27 -1.41
C PRO A 401 -2.06 17.97 -2.85
N HIS A 402 -0.79 18.27 -3.13
CA HIS A 402 -0.10 17.74 -4.31
C HIS A 402 0.27 16.26 -4.15
N ARG A 403 0.53 15.56 -5.25
CA ARG A 403 0.98 14.16 -5.21
C ARG A 403 2.49 14.06 -5.15
N CYS A 404 2.99 13.05 -4.42
CA CYS A 404 4.39 12.67 -4.54
C CYS A 404 4.62 11.97 -5.87
N TRP A 405 5.58 12.45 -6.67
CA TRP A 405 5.95 11.84 -7.94
C TRP A 405 6.46 10.40 -7.78
N THR A 406 7.12 10.11 -6.66
CA THR A 406 7.75 8.82 -6.38
C THR A 406 6.76 7.79 -5.82
N CYS A 407 6.14 8.06 -4.67
CA CYS A 407 5.29 7.08 -3.96
C CYS A 407 3.79 7.22 -4.24
N MET A 408 3.34 8.24 -4.98
CA MET A 408 1.93 8.56 -5.28
C MET A 408 1.05 8.92 -4.07
N VAL A 409 1.52 8.73 -2.84
CA VAL A 409 0.87 9.27 -1.65
C VAL A 409 0.93 10.81 -1.68
N PRO A 410 -0.13 11.53 -1.30
CA PRO A 410 -0.08 12.99 -1.31
C PRO A 410 0.98 13.56 -0.35
N ALA A 411 1.50 14.74 -0.68
CA ALA A 411 2.44 15.50 0.14
C ALA A 411 1.72 16.18 1.32
N LEU A 412 1.31 15.33 2.28
CA LEU A 412 0.45 15.69 3.40
C LEU A 412 1.20 16.34 4.57
N ILE A 413 2.44 15.94 4.79
CA ILE A 413 3.35 16.58 5.75
C ILE A 413 4.02 17.70 4.99
N ARG A 414 3.47 18.91 5.17
CA ARG A 414 3.73 20.03 4.26
C ARG A 414 5.16 20.53 4.42
N GLU A 415 5.68 20.55 5.64
CA GLU A 415 7.05 20.93 5.96
C GLU A 415 8.10 20.03 5.28
N ASP A 416 7.77 18.77 4.98
CA ASP A 416 8.68 17.81 4.32
C ASP A 416 8.62 17.90 2.79
N MET A 417 7.70 18.72 2.25
CA MET A 417 7.45 18.77 0.81
C MET A 417 8.64 19.38 0.05
N VAL A 418 9.08 18.68 -1.00
CA VAL A 418 10.09 19.16 -1.96
C VAL A 418 9.42 19.47 -3.29
N VAL A 419 9.80 20.58 -3.91
CA VAL A 419 9.37 21.03 -5.23
C VAL A 419 10.61 21.27 -6.07
N GLU A 420 10.80 20.49 -7.14
CA GLU A 420 12.03 20.54 -7.93
C GLU A 420 11.71 20.22 -9.41
N LYS A 421 12.52 20.78 -10.33
CA LYS A 421 12.46 20.52 -11.77
C LYS A 421 13.35 19.35 -12.21
N VAL A 422 12.77 18.14 -12.26
CA VAL A 422 13.46 16.93 -12.72
C VAL A 422 13.04 16.56 -14.14
N ASP A 423 14.01 16.25 -15.01
CA ASP A 423 13.82 15.97 -16.45
C ASP A 423 13.00 17.04 -17.20
N GLY A 424 13.14 18.31 -16.80
CA GLY A 424 12.46 19.43 -17.43
C GLY A 424 11.02 19.69 -16.95
N GLN A 425 10.49 18.89 -16.02
CA GLN A 425 9.16 19.06 -15.45
C GLN A 425 9.25 19.41 -13.95
N TRP A 426 8.45 20.37 -13.49
CA TRP A 426 8.30 20.61 -12.06
C TRP A 426 7.47 19.51 -11.41
N ARG A 427 8.05 18.89 -10.39
CA ARG A 427 7.48 17.75 -9.66
C ARG A 427 7.45 18.05 -8.17
N THR A 428 6.54 17.37 -7.49
CA THR A 428 6.36 17.46 -6.04
C THR A 428 6.69 16.13 -5.38
N TYR A 429 7.33 16.18 -4.22
CA TYR A 429 7.71 15.00 -3.44
C TYR A 429 7.28 15.19 -2.00
N CYS A 430 6.76 14.14 -1.37
CA CYS A 430 6.35 14.18 0.04
C CYS A 430 7.53 14.14 1.03
N SER A 431 8.76 13.97 0.54
CA SER A 431 9.98 14.04 1.33
C SER A 431 11.23 14.18 0.46
N GLU A 432 12.34 14.55 1.09
CA GLU A 432 13.68 14.52 0.48
C GLU A 432 14.07 13.12 -0.03
N THR A 433 13.72 12.05 0.69
CA THR A 433 14.03 10.69 0.25
C THR A 433 13.26 10.33 -1.01
N CYS A 434 11.99 10.74 -1.15
CA CYS A 434 11.26 10.54 -2.40
C CYS A 434 11.87 11.34 -3.56
N HIS A 435 12.31 12.57 -3.31
CA HIS A 435 13.03 13.37 -4.31
C HIS A 435 14.36 12.69 -4.70
N TRP A 436 15.16 12.25 -3.73
CA TRP A 436 16.42 11.53 -3.96
C TRP A 436 16.21 10.26 -4.79
N THR A 437 15.14 9.49 -4.53
CA THR A 437 14.84 8.29 -5.31
C THR A 437 14.69 8.61 -6.78
N ASP A 438 13.87 9.61 -7.11
CA ASP A 438 13.68 10.03 -8.49
C ASP A 438 14.94 10.69 -9.05
N ALA A 439 15.40 11.79 -8.47
CA ALA A 439 16.45 12.65 -9.02
C ALA A 439 17.83 11.98 -9.13
N VAL A 440 18.16 11.07 -8.20
CA VAL A 440 19.52 10.54 -8.02
C VAL A 440 19.56 9.01 -8.13
N ALA A 441 18.74 8.28 -7.36
CA ALA A 441 18.87 6.84 -7.24
C ALA A 441 18.44 6.09 -8.52
N PHE A 442 17.37 6.57 -9.16
CA PHE A 442 16.75 5.93 -10.32
C PHE A 442 17.29 6.54 -11.61
N ARG A 443 18.60 6.35 -11.80
CA ARG A 443 19.38 6.89 -12.92
C ARG A 443 20.21 5.79 -13.59
N PRO A 444 20.64 5.98 -14.85
CA PRO A 444 21.51 5.03 -15.54
C PRO A 444 22.91 4.88 -14.89
N GLU A 445 23.28 5.83 -14.03
CA GLU A 445 24.49 5.79 -13.22
C GLU A 445 24.15 6.26 -11.79
N TYR A 446 24.67 5.55 -10.79
CA TYR A 446 24.54 5.89 -9.38
C TYR A 446 25.93 5.90 -8.74
N GLU A 447 26.37 7.06 -8.25
CA GLU A 447 27.67 7.22 -7.55
C GLU A 447 28.87 6.62 -8.31
N GLY A 448 28.97 6.88 -9.62
CA GLY A 448 30.06 6.37 -10.45
C GLY A 448 29.88 4.95 -10.98
N ARG A 449 28.78 4.28 -10.64
CA ARG A 449 28.46 2.92 -11.09
C ARG A 449 27.32 2.94 -12.11
N GLU A 450 27.51 2.24 -13.22
CA GLU A 450 26.44 2.00 -14.19
C GLU A 450 25.33 1.12 -13.58
N THR A 451 24.09 1.62 -13.71
CA THR A 451 22.87 0.93 -13.27
C THR A 451 21.79 0.94 -14.36
N PRO A 452 22.08 0.40 -15.56
CA PRO A 452 21.20 0.48 -16.72
C PRO A 452 19.89 -0.31 -16.57
N ASN A 453 19.83 -1.27 -15.62
CA ASN A 453 18.61 -2.03 -15.37
C ASN A 453 17.67 -1.30 -14.40
N MET A 454 18.14 -0.23 -13.74
CA MET A 454 17.28 0.58 -12.89
C MET A 454 16.20 1.29 -13.70
N GLY A 455 14.98 1.30 -13.17
CA GLY A 455 13.84 1.97 -13.77
C GLY A 455 13.89 3.50 -13.60
N ARG A 456 12.85 4.17 -14.08
CA ARG A 456 12.61 5.61 -13.89
C ARG A 456 11.13 5.91 -13.77
N PHE A 457 10.77 6.94 -13.00
CA PHE A 457 9.39 7.40 -12.89
C PHE A 457 9.05 8.32 -14.05
N THR A 458 8.24 7.82 -14.99
CA THR A 458 7.84 8.57 -16.20
C THR A 458 6.35 8.45 -16.47
N GLY A 459 5.88 9.16 -17.49
CA GLY A 459 4.50 9.11 -17.95
C GLY A 459 3.56 10.03 -17.16
N LYS A 460 2.26 9.88 -17.43
CA LYS A 460 1.20 10.55 -16.67
C LYS A 460 0.90 9.72 -15.43
N ARG A 461 1.37 10.18 -14.27
CA ARG A 461 1.30 9.41 -13.02
C ARG A 461 0.07 9.78 -12.17
N GLU A 462 -0.27 11.07 -12.13
CA GLU A 462 -1.34 11.60 -11.30
C GLU A 462 -2.70 11.48 -11.96
N TRP A 463 -3.69 11.10 -11.15
CA TRP A 463 -5.06 10.95 -11.57
C TRP A 463 -5.76 12.30 -11.80
N GLU A 464 -5.47 13.30 -10.96
CA GLU A 464 -6.08 14.62 -10.97
C GLU A 464 -5.84 15.33 -12.31
N THR A 465 -4.65 15.14 -12.88
CA THR A 465 -4.24 15.71 -14.17
C THR A 465 -5.09 15.22 -15.35
N LEU A 466 -5.74 14.05 -15.23
CA LEU A 466 -6.63 13.54 -16.29
C LEU A 466 -7.97 14.29 -16.35
N TYR A 467 -8.39 14.90 -15.24
CA TYR A 467 -9.69 15.54 -15.08
C TYR A 467 -9.60 17.05 -14.83
N HIS A 468 -8.44 17.66 -15.07
CA HIS A 468 -8.26 19.10 -14.91
C HIS A 468 -9.26 19.86 -15.81
N GLY A 469 -10.06 20.73 -15.19
CA GLY A 469 -11.09 21.55 -15.85
C GLY A 469 -12.41 20.83 -16.12
N TRP A 470 -12.58 19.58 -15.66
CA TRP A 470 -13.84 18.84 -15.83
C TRP A 470 -14.85 19.20 -14.74
N ASP A 471 -16.14 19.05 -15.06
CA ASP A 471 -17.21 19.11 -14.06
C ASP A 471 -17.19 17.85 -13.19
N LEU A 472 -17.28 18.02 -11.87
CA LEU A 472 -17.17 16.93 -10.90
C LEU A 472 -18.22 15.83 -11.13
N ALA A 473 -19.46 16.17 -11.53
CA ALA A 473 -20.46 15.16 -11.84
C ALA A 473 -20.10 14.36 -13.11
N ASP A 474 -19.41 14.97 -14.08
CA ASP A 474 -18.90 14.26 -15.27
C ASP A 474 -17.71 13.37 -14.91
N VAL A 475 -16.81 13.82 -14.03
CA VAL A 475 -15.73 12.97 -13.48
C VAL A 475 -16.31 11.73 -12.81
N ILE A 476 -17.26 11.90 -11.89
CA ILE A 476 -17.90 10.80 -11.17
C ILE A 476 -18.64 9.84 -12.11
N SER A 477 -19.26 10.38 -13.16
CA SER A 477 -19.94 9.58 -14.19
C SER A 477 -18.95 8.74 -15.00
N ASP A 478 -17.81 9.32 -15.42
CA ASP A 478 -16.76 8.61 -16.17
C ASP A 478 -16.13 7.48 -15.35
N LEU A 479 -15.85 7.77 -14.06
CA LEU A 479 -15.38 6.77 -13.10
C LEU A 479 -16.37 5.61 -12.96
N GLY A 480 -17.67 5.88 -13.13
CA GLY A 480 -18.77 4.95 -12.93
C GLY A 480 -19.10 4.77 -11.45
N TYR A 481 -18.96 5.82 -10.65
CA TYR A 481 -19.22 5.78 -9.20
C TYR A 481 -20.65 6.25 -8.87
N VAL A 482 -21.59 5.75 -9.66
CA VAL A 482 -23.03 6.05 -9.58
C VAL A 482 -23.77 4.73 -9.40
N ARG A 483 -24.79 4.72 -8.54
CA ARG A 483 -25.64 3.56 -8.26
C ARG A 483 -26.57 3.26 -9.45
N ASP A 484 -27.23 2.11 -9.40
CA ASP A 484 -28.07 1.59 -10.49
C ASP A 484 -29.24 2.51 -10.91
N ASP A 485 -29.64 3.44 -10.05
CA ASP A 485 -30.65 4.46 -10.38
C ASP A 485 -30.13 5.55 -11.34
N GLY A 486 -28.83 5.52 -11.67
CA GLY A 486 -28.16 6.46 -12.56
C GLY A 486 -28.01 7.88 -12.00
N LYS A 487 -28.25 8.08 -10.70
CA LYS A 487 -28.27 9.41 -10.07
C LYS A 487 -27.51 9.45 -8.75
N THR A 488 -27.76 8.49 -7.88
CA THR A 488 -27.22 8.48 -6.51
C THR A 488 -25.76 8.08 -6.55
N LEU A 489 -24.91 8.81 -5.82
CA LEU A 489 -23.49 8.51 -5.77
C LEU A 489 -23.27 7.20 -4.98
N ILE A 490 -22.34 6.37 -5.45
CA ILE A 490 -21.79 5.27 -4.64
C ILE A 490 -21.16 5.84 -3.36
N PRO A 491 -20.21 6.80 -3.45
CA PRO A 491 -19.65 7.40 -2.26
C PRO A 491 -20.64 8.29 -1.54
N GLN A 492 -20.55 8.30 -0.22
CA GLN A 492 -21.32 9.15 0.68
C GLN A 492 -20.42 9.51 1.86
N PRO A 493 -20.53 10.72 2.43
CA PRO A 493 -19.78 11.12 3.62
C PRO A 493 -20.44 10.65 4.93
N HIS A 494 -21.28 9.61 4.86
CA HIS A 494 -21.95 8.96 5.98
C HIS A 494 -22.40 7.54 5.59
N LEU A 495 -22.89 6.80 6.57
CA LEU A 495 -23.38 5.43 6.38
C LEU A 495 -24.91 5.30 6.23
N ASP A 496 -25.68 6.36 6.46
CA ASP A 496 -27.14 6.32 6.36
C ASP A 496 -27.64 6.10 4.91
N LEU A 497 -28.15 4.90 4.61
CA LEU A 497 -28.79 4.56 3.34
C LEU A 497 -30.33 4.54 3.41
N SER A 498 -30.91 4.82 4.58
CA SER A 498 -32.32 4.59 4.84
C SER A 498 -33.23 5.69 4.30
N ASP A 499 -32.73 6.92 4.22
CA ASP A 499 -33.46 8.08 3.72
C ASP A 499 -32.83 8.60 2.42
N PRO A 500 -33.50 8.42 1.26
CA PRO A 500 -32.99 8.91 -0.02
C PRO A 500 -32.72 10.42 -0.06
N LYS A 501 -33.35 11.22 0.79
CA LYS A 501 -33.11 12.68 0.84
C LYS A 501 -31.75 13.05 1.42
N LYS A 502 -31.12 12.13 2.13
CA LYS A 502 -29.79 12.31 2.70
C LYS A 502 -28.68 11.92 1.73
N LEU A 503 -29.00 11.20 0.66
CA LEU A 503 -28.00 10.69 -0.28
C LEU A 503 -27.62 11.74 -1.30
N TRP A 504 -26.30 11.96 -1.44
CA TRP A 504 -25.75 12.79 -2.49
C TRP A 504 -25.96 12.17 -3.86
N THR A 505 -26.27 13.02 -4.83
CA THR A 505 -26.50 12.66 -6.23
C THR A 505 -25.60 13.44 -7.17
N LEU A 506 -25.55 13.04 -8.44
CA LEU A 506 -24.89 13.79 -9.51
C LEU A 506 -25.39 15.24 -9.64
N ALA A 507 -26.65 15.51 -9.26
CA ALA A 507 -27.20 16.86 -9.33
C ALA A 507 -26.59 17.78 -8.26
N ASP A 508 -26.25 17.24 -7.09
CA ASP A 508 -25.73 18.01 -5.95
C ASP A 508 -24.27 18.44 -6.16
N VAL A 509 -23.55 17.78 -7.06
CA VAL A 509 -22.13 18.05 -7.37
C VAL A 509 -21.91 18.67 -8.75
N ARG A 510 -22.99 19.00 -9.47
CA ARG A 510 -22.96 19.64 -10.78
C ARG A 510 -22.53 21.11 -10.67
N GLY A 511 -21.74 21.58 -11.64
CA GLY A 511 -21.23 22.94 -11.71
C GLY A 511 -19.97 23.18 -10.87
N ILE A 512 -19.37 22.13 -10.33
CA ILE A 512 -18.11 22.18 -9.59
C ILE A 512 -16.99 21.78 -10.52
N GLU A 513 -16.07 22.70 -10.82
CA GLU A 513 -14.89 22.42 -11.64
C GLU A 513 -13.80 21.71 -10.82
N PHE A 514 -13.20 20.67 -11.39
CA PHE A 514 -12.13 19.89 -10.77
C PHE A 514 -10.76 20.37 -11.23
N GLY A 515 -9.92 20.84 -10.30
CA GLY A 515 -8.57 21.34 -10.57
C GLY A 515 -7.48 20.31 -10.27
N SER A 516 -6.49 20.20 -11.17
CA SER A 516 -5.25 19.46 -10.91
C SER A 516 -4.20 20.37 -10.25
N PRO A 517 -3.71 20.05 -9.04
CA PRO A 517 -2.64 20.80 -8.40
C PRO A 517 -1.36 20.85 -9.24
N ASN A 518 -1.00 19.75 -9.93
CA ASN A 518 0.22 19.68 -10.72
C ASN A 518 0.15 20.50 -12.02
N VAL A 519 -1.02 20.59 -12.65
CA VAL A 519 -1.20 21.48 -13.82
C VAL A 519 -0.99 22.92 -13.37
N SER A 520 -1.68 23.34 -12.31
CA SER A 520 -1.54 24.70 -11.76
C SER A 520 -0.08 25.02 -11.39
N LEU A 521 0.65 24.08 -10.79
CA LEU A 521 2.07 24.25 -10.43
C LEU A 521 2.97 24.49 -11.66
N ASN A 522 2.68 23.81 -12.77
CA ASN A 522 3.51 23.88 -13.97
C ASN A 522 3.15 25.10 -14.85
N GLU A 523 1.98 25.71 -14.65
CA GLU A 523 1.59 26.98 -15.28
C GLU A 523 2.19 28.21 -14.57
N MET A 524 2.55 28.09 -13.29
CA MET A 524 3.23 29.16 -12.54
C MET A 524 4.57 29.52 -13.16
N THR A 525 4.92 30.80 -13.10
CA THR A 525 6.32 31.26 -13.23
C THR A 525 7.16 30.75 -12.06
N ASP A 526 8.49 30.77 -12.21
CA ASP A 526 9.38 30.29 -11.14
C ASP A 526 9.22 31.10 -9.84
N ALA A 527 9.02 32.42 -9.92
CA ALA A 527 8.80 33.28 -8.75
C ALA A 527 7.45 33.01 -8.05
N GLU A 528 6.38 32.77 -8.82
CA GLU A 528 5.08 32.38 -8.27
C GLU A 528 5.16 31.03 -7.57
N ARG A 529 5.89 30.07 -8.15
CA ARG A 529 6.08 28.74 -7.58
C ARG A 529 6.86 28.76 -6.28
N GLU A 530 7.93 29.54 -6.18
CA GLU A 530 8.69 29.70 -4.93
C GLU A 530 7.82 30.29 -3.82
N THR A 531 7.05 31.33 -4.15
CA THR A 531 6.11 31.97 -3.22
C THR A 531 5.03 30.99 -2.76
N TRP A 532 4.44 30.26 -3.70
CA TRP A 532 3.44 29.24 -3.43
C TRP A 532 4.00 28.12 -2.55
N ALA A 533 5.17 27.59 -2.86
CA ALA A 533 5.78 26.50 -2.10
C ALA A 533 6.07 26.91 -0.65
N ALA A 534 6.54 28.15 -0.43
CA ALA A 534 6.73 28.69 0.91
C ALA A 534 5.40 28.81 1.68
N ALA A 535 4.35 29.31 1.03
CA ALA A 535 3.02 29.44 1.64
C ALA A 535 2.41 28.06 1.97
N TYR A 536 2.50 27.10 1.04
CA TYR A 536 1.99 25.75 1.22
C TYR A 536 2.65 25.05 2.42
N ARG A 537 3.98 25.15 2.57
CA ARG A 537 4.74 24.61 3.71
C ARG A 537 4.36 25.25 5.04
N ALA A 538 4.03 26.54 5.05
CA ALA A 538 3.67 27.28 6.26
C ALA A 538 2.21 27.04 6.69
N ASN A 539 1.35 26.56 5.80
CA ASN A 539 -0.05 26.31 6.10
C ASN A 539 -0.21 25.03 6.95
N PRO A 540 -0.74 25.12 8.18
CA PRO A 540 -0.90 23.96 9.09
C PRO A 540 -2.00 22.97 8.65
N ASN A 541 -2.81 23.34 7.64
CA ASN A 541 -3.94 22.56 7.13
C ASN A 541 -4.90 22.09 8.23
N ARG A 542 -5.27 23.04 9.10
CA ARG A 542 -6.19 22.83 10.23
C ARG A 542 -7.34 23.83 10.13
N SER A 543 -8.54 23.39 10.53
CA SER A 543 -9.66 24.31 10.70
C SER A 543 -9.36 25.24 11.87
N THR A 544 -9.32 26.55 11.61
CA THR A 544 -9.01 27.57 12.63
C THR A 544 -10.25 28.27 13.16
N ALA A 545 -11.41 28.02 12.57
CA ALA A 545 -12.56 28.88 12.80
C ALA A 545 -13.32 28.49 14.08
N GLU A 546 -13.36 29.44 15.02
CA GLU A 546 -14.61 29.81 15.66
C GLU A 546 -15.44 30.53 14.57
N VAL A 547 -16.33 29.82 13.86
CA VAL A 547 -17.32 30.45 12.94
C VAL A 547 -18.52 30.90 13.74
#